data_AF-A0AA38LN11-F1
#
_entry.id   AF-A0AA38LN11-F1
#
_cell.length_a   1.000
_cell.length_b   1.000
_cell.length_c   1.000
_cell.angle_alpha   90.00
_cell.angle_beta   90.00
_cell.angle_gamma   90.00
#
_symmetry.space_group_name_H-M   'P 1'
#
loop_
_entity.id
_entity.type
_entity.pdbx_description
1 polymer ?
#
loop_
_entity_poly.entity_id
_entity_poly.type
_entity_poly.pdbx_seq_one_letter_code
_entity_poly.pdbx_strand_id
1 'polypeptide(L)'
;SDHAGNIDDRKYTSGFVFFMGSGPISRGSKKQLFISRSSTEAKYRCVGEAVCEAIWLHRILEGLGIPQDKPTTMYVDNEGVLKLVRNL
;
A
#
# COMPACT_ATOMS: atom_id res chain seq x y z
N SER A 1 -29.36 -0.39 -28.19
CA SER A 1 -27.94 -0.15 -28.49
C SER A 1 -27.64 1.30 -28.27
N ASP A 2 -27.09 1.64 -27.10
CA ASP A 2 -26.28 2.85 -26.93
C ASP A 2 -25.43 2.67 -25.66
N HIS A 3 -24.25 2.07 -25.84
CA HIS A 3 -23.23 1.95 -24.80
C HIS A 3 -22.56 3.30 -24.65
N ALA A 4 -23.12 4.15 -23.79
CA ALA A 4 -22.54 5.43 -23.41
C ALA A 4 -21.24 5.22 -22.59
N GLY A 5 -20.14 5.04 -23.33
CA GLY A 5 -18.80 5.56 -23.04
C GLY A 5 -18.35 5.62 -21.60
N ASN A 6 -18.26 4.49 -20.90
CA ASN A 6 -17.33 4.38 -19.79
C ASN A 6 -15.93 4.19 -20.38
N ILE A 7 -15.25 5.30 -20.72
CA ILE A 7 -13.83 5.29 -21.05
C ILE A 7 -13.11 4.88 -19.78
N ASP A 8 -12.80 3.58 -19.74
CA ASP A 8 -12.12 2.80 -18.72
C ASP A 8 -10.82 3.51 -18.29
N ASP A 9 -10.94 4.47 -17.37
CA ASP A 9 -9.82 5.09 -16.69
C ASP A 9 -9.29 4.00 -15.74
N ARG A 10 -8.48 3.07 -16.28
CA ARG A 10 -7.78 1.95 -15.61
C ARG A 10 -6.76 2.44 -14.57
N LYS A 11 -7.11 3.48 -13.83
CA LYS A 11 -6.37 4.05 -12.72
C LYS A 11 -6.86 3.34 -11.47
N TYR A 12 -6.11 2.33 -11.07
CA TYR A 12 -6.31 1.70 -9.77
C TYR A 12 -6.06 2.74 -8.68
N THR A 13 -7.05 2.87 -7.79
CA THR A 13 -6.85 3.55 -6.50
C THR A 13 -6.30 2.52 -5.54
N SER A 14 -5.06 2.70 -5.12
CA SER A 14 -4.43 1.83 -4.12
C SER A 14 -4.24 2.61 -2.83
N GLY A 15 -4.30 1.93 -1.69
CA GLY A 15 -4.14 2.57 -0.39
C GLY A 15 -3.65 1.61 0.67
N PHE A 16 -3.20 2.18 1.78
CA PHE A 16 -2.73 1.48 2.95
C PHE A 16 -3.27 2.14 4.22
N VAL A 17 -3.30 1.35 5.29
CA VAL A 17 -3.62 1.83 6.63
C VAL A 17 -2.73 1.10 7.63
N PHE A 18 -2.12 1.86 8.54
CA PHE A 18 -1.32 1.36 9.66
C PHE A 18 -2.10 1.49 10.95
N PHE A 19 -2.06 0.43 11.76
CA PHE A 19 -2.69 0.36 13.07
C PHE A 19 -1.65 0.21 14.16
N MET A 20 -1.93 0.81 15.32
CA MET A 20 -1.22 0.56 16.57
C MET A 20 -2.25 0.31 17.67
N GLY A 21 -2.17 -0.86 18.32
CA GLY A 21 -3.23 -1.32 19.22
C GLY A 21 -4.55 -1.46 18.46
N SER A 22 -5.62 -0.85 18.98
CA SER A 22 -6.95 -0.84 18.37
C SER A 22 -7.21 0.35 17.44
N GLY A 23 -6.24 1.24 17.24
CA GLY A 23 -6.42 2.51 16.54
C GLY A 23 -5.62 2.63 15.23
N PRO A 24 -6.20 3.23 14.16
CA PRO A 24 -5.44 3.59 12.98
C PRO A 24 -4.53 4.80 13.27
N ILE A 25 -3.26 4.71 12.90
CA ILE A 25 -2.25 5.76 13.14
C ILE A 25 -1.78 6.47 11.86
N SER A 26 -1.88 5.81 10.70
CA SER A 26 -1.60 6.42 9.40
C SER A 26 -2.45 5.77 8.32
N ARG A 27 -2.84 6.56 7.32
CA ARG A 27 -3.55 6.10 6.13
C ARG A 27 -3.10 6.88 4.91
N GLY A 28 -2.90 6.18 3.81
CA GLY A 28 -2.60 6.76 2.52
C GLY A 28 -3.50 6.16 1.45
N SER A 29 -3.97 6.98 0.52
CA SER A 29 -4.68 6.51 -0.66
C SER A 29 -4.21 7.30 -1.86
N LYS A 30 -3.73 6.62 -2.89
CA LYS A 30 -3.19 7.25 -4.09
C LYS A 30 -3.86 6.66 -5.32
N LYS A 31 -4.46 7.55 -6.11
CA LYS A 31 -4.89 7.21 -7.47
C LYS A 31 -3.63 7.13 -8.32
N GLN A 32 -3.35 5.96 -8.89
CA GLN A 32 -2.12 5.80 -9.67
C GLN A 32 -2.21 6.63 -10.94
N LEU A 33 -1.22 7.52 -11.11
CA LEU A 33 -1.11 8.43 -12.26
C LEU A 33 -0.81 7.68 -13.57
N PHE A 34 -0.32 6.45 -13.48
CA PHE A 34 0.07 5.63 -14.62
C PHE A 34 -0.88 4.46 -14.81
N ILE A 35 -1.19 4.14 -16.08
CA ILE A 35 -1.88 2.92 -16.47
C ILE A 35 -0.92 1.77 -16.17
N SER A 36 -1.13 1.07 -15.06
CA SER A 36 -0.37 -0.13 -14.79
C SER A 36 -0.74 -1.21 -15.80
N ARG A 37 0.26 -1.94 -16.31
CA ARG A 37 0.04 -2.99 -17.30
C ARG A 37 -0.62 -4.22 -16.68
N SER A 38 -0.63 -4.32 -15.35
CA SER A 38 -1.33 -5.37 -14.58
C SER A 38 -1.74 -4.89 -13.18
N SER A 39 -2.76 -5.50 -12.59
CA SER A 39 -3.13 -5.22 -11.19
C SER A 39 -2.01 -5.57 -10.19
N THR A 40 -1.15 -6.53 -10.54
CA THR A 40 0.02 -6.92 -9.74
C THR A 40 1.06 -5.81 -9.65
N GLU A 41 1.40 -5.16 -10.76
CA GLU A 41 2.36 -4.04 -10.79
C GLU A 41 1.80 -2.82 -10.03
N ALA A 42 0.53 -2.49 -10.23
CA ALA A 42 -0.18 -1.46 -9.48
C ALA A 42 -0.07 -1.69 -7.96
N LYS A 43 -0.40 -2.89 -7.50
CA LYS A 43 -0.35 -3.23 -6.08
C LYS A 43 1.08 -3.36 -5.54
N TYR A 44 2.03 -3.82 -6.33
CA TYR A 44 3.45 -3.82 -5.95
C TYR A 44 3.96 -2.41 -5.64
N ARG A 45 3.61 -1.42 -6.47
CA ARG A 45 3.93 -0.01 -6.18
C ARG A 45 3.27 0.47 -4.88
N CYS A 46 2.02 0.09 -4.64
CA CYS A 46 1.34 0.43 -3.39
C CYS A 46 2.03 -0.18 -2.17
N VAL A 47 2.52 -1.42 -2.27
CA VAL A 47 3.30 -2.06 -1.19
C VAL A 47 4.58 -1.27 -0.93
N GLY A 48 5.29 -0.83 -1.97
CA GLY A 48 6.47 0.03 -1.81
C GLY A 48 6.17 1.33 -1.06
N GLU A 49 5.07 2.02 -1.42
CA GLU A 49 4.64 3.24 -0.71
C GLU A 49 4.31 2.95 0.77
N ALA A 50 3.63 1.84 1.05
CA ALA A 50 3.32 1.43 2.42
C ALA A 50 4.58 1.06 3.21
N VAL A 51 5.58 0.41 2.61
CA VAL A 51 6.87 0.11 3.28
C VAL A 51 7.61 1.39 3.65
N CYS A 52 7.66 2.38 2.74
CA CYS A 52 8.26 3.67 3.04
C CYS A 52 7.56 4.37 4.22
N GLU A 53 6.23 4.33 4.25
CA GLU A 53 5.44 4.85 5.38
C GLU A 53 5.77 4.11 6.69
N ALA A 54 5.87 2.77 6.66
CA ALA A 54 6.20 1.97 7.83
C ALA A 54 7.56 2.36 8.43
N ILE A 55 8.58 2.55 7.58
CA ILE A 55 9.91 3.00 7.98
C ILE A 55 9.85 4.41 8.58
N TRP A 56 9.07 5.30 7.97
CA TRP A 56 8.90 6.66 8.49
C TRP A 56 8.21 6.66 9.86
N LEU A 57 7.16 5.85 10.04
CA LEU A 57 6.48 5.67 11.33
C LEU A 57 7.42 5.12 12.40
N HIS A 58 8.25 4.13 12.07
CA HIS A 58 9.26 3.58 13.00
C HIS A 58 10.20 4.68 13.50
N ARG A 59 10.71 5.53 12.60
CA ARG A 59 11.61 6.64 12.97
C ARG A 59 10.92 7.69 13.84
N ILE A 60 9.66 8.01 13.56
CA ILE A 60 8.90 8.95 14.40
C ILE A 60 8.68 8.38 15.78
N LEU A 61 8.27 7.12 15.87
CA LEU A 61 8.02 6.46 17.14
C LEU A 61 9.30 6.33 17.98
N GLU A 62 10.43 6.04 17.33
CA GLU A 62 11.74 6.06 17.97
C GLU A 62 12.06 7.46 18.54
N GLY A 63 11.84 8.53 17.77
CA GLY A 63 11.99 9.91 18.24
C GLY A 63 11.06 10.30 19.39
N LEU A 64 9.93 9.60 19.54
CA LEU A 64 8.99 9.75 20.66
C LEU A 64 9.30 8.83 21.86
N GLY A 65 10.38 8.05 21.82
CA GLY A 65 10.78 7.13 22.88
C GLY A 65 9.99 5.82 22.90
N ILE A 66 9.36 5.44 21.79
CA ILE A 66 8.58 4.20 21.62
C ILE A 66 9.20 3.35 20.49
N PRO A 67 10.41 2.80 20.68
CA PRO A 67 11.08 2.02 19.65
C PRO A 67 10.24 0.80 19.23
N GLN A 68 10.27 0.49 17.93
CA GLN A 68 9.58 -0.67 17.36
C GLN A 68 10.60 -1.78 17.06
N ASP A 69 10.93 -2.60 18.06
CA ASP A 69 11.97 -3.64 17.94
C ASP A 69 11.57 -4.83 17.06
N LYS A 70 10.29 -4.93 16.72
CA LYS A 70 9.73 -6.04 15.93
C LYS A 70 9.40 -5.59 14.51
N PRO A 71 9.56 -6.49 13.51
CA PRO A 71 9.12 -6.20 12.15
C PRO A 71 7.62 -5.86 12.08
N THR A 72 7.28 -4.86 11.26
CA THR A 72 5.88 -4.52 10.97
C THR A 72 5.26 -5.60 10.09
N THR A 73 4.19 -6.22 10.58
CA THR A 73 3.41 -7.18 9.78
C THR A 73 2.50 -6.41 8.81
N MET A 74 2.63 -6.68 7.51
CA MET A 74 1.81 -6.07 6.47
C MET A 74 0.91 -7.11 5.82
N TYR A 75 -0.37 -6.78 5.66
CA TYR A 75 -1.35 -7.62 4.97
C TYR A 75 -1.62 -7.03 3.58
N VAL A 76 -1.56 -7.88 2.55
CA VAL A 76 -1.80 -7.49 1.16
C VAL A 76 -2.91 -8.37 0.61
N ASP A 77 -3.90 -7.74 -0.02
CA ASP A 77 -5.12 -8.37 -0.53
C ASP A 77 -4.92 -9.09 -1.89
N ASN A 78 -3.68 -9.20 -2.38
CA ASN A 78 -3.35 -9.82 -3.66
C ASN A 78 -2.21 -10.84 -3.52
N GLU A 79 -2.57 -12.11 -3.69
CA GLU A 79 -1.66 -13.26 -3.65
C GLU A 79 -0.51 -13.19 -4.68
N GLY A 80 -0.76 -12.60 -5.86
CA GLY A 80 0.28 -12.41 -6.88
C GLY A 80 1.36 -11.43 -6.43
N VAL A 81 0.97 -10.37 -5.72
CA VAL A 81 1.91 -9.42 -5.11
C VAL A 81 2.62 -10.05 -3.93
N LEU A 82 1.90 -10.81 -3.11
CA LEU A 82 2.49 -11.51 -1.97
C LEU A 82 3.59 -12.49 -2.41
N LYS A 83 3.36 -13.21 -3.50
CA LYS A 83 4.39 -14.07 -4.12
C LYS A 83 5.57 -13.27 -4.67
N LEU A 84 5.34 -12.13 -5.30
CA LEU A 84 6.42 -11.29 -5.83
C LEU A 84 7.29 -10.71 -4.70
N VAL A 85 6.67 -10.24 -3.62
CA VAL A 85 7.36 -9.65 -2.46
C VAL A 85 8.11 -10.70 -1.63
N ARG A 86 7.59 -11.93 -1.53
CA ARG A 86 8.22 -13.03 -0.77
C ARG A 86 9.34 -13.76 -1.51
N ASN A 87 9.45 -13.60 -2.83
CA ASN A 87 10.50 -14.21 -3.65
C ASN A 87 11.69 -13.25 -3.91
N LEU A 88 11.74 -12.12 -3.20
CA LEU A 88 12.90 -11.23 -3.08
C LEU A 88 13.66 -11.56 -1.79
#